data_AF-A0A923CC14-F1
#
_entry.id   AF-A0A923CC14-F1
#
_cell.length_a   1.000
_cell.length_b   1.000
_cell.length_c   1.000
_cell.angle_alpha   90.00
_cell.angle_beta   90.00
_cell.angle_gamma   90.00
#
_symmetry.space_group_name_H-M   'P 1'
#
loop_
_entity.id
_entity.type
_entity.pdbx_description
1 polymer ?
#
loop_
_entity_poly.entity_id
_entity_poly.type
_entity_poly.pdbx_seq_one_letter_code
_entity_poly.pdbx_strand_id
1 'polypeptide(L)'
;NFARKTGASVPQWLADRFEGLEEDAATRRLVAAAVCAEQVLDLIDRGVGDLHFYTMNKADLVYAICHLAGVKPERGEAQAAAAE
;
A
#
# COMPACT_ATOMS: atom_id res chain seq x y z
N ASN A 1 10.52 -12.29 8.44
CA ASN A 1 10.11 -12.77 7.10
C ASN A 1 9.84 -11.54 6.22
N PHE A 2 9.81 -11.69 4.88
CA PHE A 2 10.07 -10.68 3.82
C PHE A 2 11.31 -9.81 4.06
N ALA A 3 11.25 -8.73 4.85
CA ALA A 3 12.37 -7.78 5.03
C ALA A 3 13.70 -8.48 5.41
N ARG A 4 13.67 -9.38 6.40
CA ARG A 4 14.84 -10.19 6.78
C ARG A 4 15.39 -11.09 5.66
N LYS A 5 14.51 -11.58 4.77
CA LYS A 5 14.91 -12.46 3.65
C LYS A 5 15.45 -11.66 2.47
N THR A 6 15.04 -10.40 2.32
CA THR A 6 15.47 -9.50 1.24
C THR A 6 16.60 -8.57 1.66
N GLY A 7 16.99 -8.58 2.94
CA GLY A 7 18.01 -7.67 3.49
C GLY A 7 17.51 -6.26 3.79
N ALA A 8 16.20 -6.00 3.63
CA ALA A 8 15.62 -4.71 3.99
C ALA A 8 15.53 -4.54 5.51
N SER A 9 15.88 -3.34 6.00
CA SER A 9 15.69 -2.95 7.40
C SER A 9 14.26 -2.45 7.66
N VAL A 10 13.76 -2.67 8.87
CA VAL A 10 12.50 -2.06 9.36
C VAL A 10 12.89 -0.99 10.40
N PRO A 11 12.69 0.31 10.12
CA PRO A 11 12.98 1.37 11.09
C PRO A 11 12.11 1.25 12.35
N GLN A 12 12.65 1.66 13.50
CA GLN A 12 11.94 1.57 14.79
C GLN A 12 10.62 2.36 14.77
N TRP A 13 10.63 3.59 14.26
CA TRP A 13 9.42 4.42 14.16
C TRP A 13 8.28 3.73 13.40
N LEU A 14 8.60 2.87 12.44
CA LEU A 14 7.61 2.12 11.69
C LEU A 14 7.08 0.97 12.53
N ALA A 15 7.93 0.27 13.28
CA ALA A 15 7.51 -0.76 14.22
C ALA A 15 6.58 -0.19 15.32
N ASP A 16 6.92 0.98 15.86
CA ASP A 16 6.17 1.64 16.93
C ASP A 16 4.72 1.95 16.50
N ARG A 17 4.48 2.29 15.24
CA ARG A 17 3.10 2.52 14.72
C ARG A 17 2.21 1.26 14.75
N PHE A 18 2.82 0.08 14.81
CA PHE A 18 2.11 -1.20 14.79
C PHE A 18 2.05 -1.88 16.17
N GLU A 19 2.71 -1.32 17.18
CA GLU A 19 2.74 -1.85 18.54
C GLU A 19 1.32 -1.92 19.12
N GLY A 20 0.95 -3.08 19.70
CA GLY A 20 -0.36 -3.29 20.31
C GLY A 20 -1.47 -3.68 19.34
N LEU A 21 -1.17 -3.80 18.04
CA LEU A 21 -2.13 -4.20 17.00
C LEU A 21 -2.00 -5.68 16.60
N GLU A 22 -1.39 -6.52 17.44
CA GLU A 22 -1.12 -7.94 17.15
C GLU A 22 -2.43 -8.69 16.84
N GLU A 23 -3.44 -8.47 17.68
CA GLU A 23 -4.77 -9.10 17.62
C GLU A 23 -5.84 -8.25 16.91
N ASP A 24 -5.51 -7.01 16.54
CA ASP A 24 -6.41 -6.11 15.79
C ASP A 24 -6.00 -6.01 14.32
N ALA A 25 -6.40 -7.02 13.55
CA ALA A 25 -6.09 -7.08 12.13
C ALA A 25 -6.74 -5.95 11.31
N ALA A 26 -7.88 -5.39 11.75
CA ALA A 26 -8.56 -4.33 11.03
C ALA A 26 -7.79 -3.02 11.16
N THR A 27 -7.46 -2.62 12.39
CA THR A 27 -6.67 -1.40 12.65
C THR A 27 -5.27 -1.53 12.06
N ARG A 28 -4.64 -2.71 12.17
CA ARG A 28 -3.33 -2.98 11.54
C ARG A 28 -3.34 -2.73 10.03
N ARG A 29 -4.43 -3.08 9.32
CA ARG A 29 -4.56 -2.81 7.88
C ARG A 29 -4.70 -1.31 7.59
N LEU A 30 -5.44 -0.58 8.40
CA LEU A 30 -5.59 0.88 8.26
C LEU A 30 -4.25 1.60 8.48
N VAL A 31 -3.49 1.21 9.50
CA VAL A 31 -2.14 1.75 9.75
C VAL A 31 -1.20 1.44 8.57
N ALA A 32 -1.22 0.21 8.06
CA ALA A 32 -0.43 -0.16 6.88
C ALA A 32 -0.80 0.65 5.64
N ALA A 33 -2.09 0.91 5.42
CA ALA A 33 -2.58 1.74 4.33
C ALA A 33 -2.09 3.19 4.45
N ALA A 34 -2.19 3.77 5.65
CA ALA A 34 -1.71 5.13 5.90
C ALA A 34 -0.20 5.26 5.65
N VAL A 35 0.61 4.34 6.17
CA VAL A 35 2.06 4.33 5.93
C VAL A 35 2.38 4.19 4.44
N CYS A 36 1.71 3.28 3.73
CA CYS A 36 1.94 3.08 2.30
C CYS A 36 1.57 4.33 1.49
N ALA A 37 0.44 4.97 1.81
CA ALA A 37 0.00 6.21 1.17
C ALA A 37 1.02 7.34 1.39
N GLU A 38 1.45 7.55 2.64
CA GLU A 38 2.47 8.56 2.98
C GLU A 38 3.77 8.34 2.18
N GLN A 39 4.25 7.10 2.10
CA GLN A 39 5.45 6.76 1.34
C GLN A 39 5.29 7.00 -0.16
N VAL A 40 4.16 6.59 -0.75
CA VAL A 40 3.90 6.77 -2.17
C VAL A 40 3.81 8.24 -2.53
N LEU A 41 3.08 9.04 -1.74
CA LEU A 41 2.94 10.48 -2.00
C LEU A 41 4.28 11.21 -1.86
N ASP A 42 5.08 10.90 -0.83
CA ASP A 42 6.43 11.49 -0.67
C ASP A 42 7.35 11.13 -1.85
N LEU A 43 7.29 9.91 -2.38
CA LEU A 43 8.07 9.52 -3.56
C LEU A 43 7.62 10.28 -4.82
N ILE A 44 6.30 10.43 -5.03
CA ILE A 44 5.74 11.20 -6.15
C ILE A 44 6.15 12.67 -6.05
N ASP A 45 6.06 13.28 -4.87
CA ASP A 45 6.46 14.67 -4.64
C ASP A 45 7.96 14.89 -4.91
N ARG A 46 8.79 13.85 -4.75
CA ARG A 46 10.22 13.84 -5.10
C ARG A 46 10.49 13.55 -6.58
N GLY A 47 9.46 13.37 -7.40
CA GLY A 47 9.56 13.17 -8.84
C GLY A 47 9.71 11.71 -9.28
N VAL A 48 9.41 10.73 -8.43
CA VAL A 48 9.37 9.32 -8.85
C VAL A 48 8.13 9.09 -9.71
N GLY A 49 8.34 8.70 -10.97
CA GLY A 49 7.26 8.47 -11.96
C GLY A 49 6.73 7.03 -12.00
N ASP A 50 7.51 6.05 -11.54
CA ASP A 50 7.19 4.63 -11.65
C ASP A 50 7.20 3.97 -10.27
N LEU A 51 6.11 3.30 -9.91
CA LEU A 51 5.94 2.59 -8.64
C LEU A 51 5.56 1.14 -8.90
N HIS A 52 6.26 0.22 -8.22
CA HIS A 52 5.96 -1.21 -8.27
C HIS A 52 5.45 -1.70 -6.93
N PHE A 53 4.27 -2.31 -6.91
CA PHE A 53 3.64 -2.79 -5.69
C PHE A 53 3.75 -4.31 -5.56
N TYR A 54 4.31 -4.77 -4.44
CA TYR A 54 4.19 -6.17 -4.02
C TYR A 54 2.83 -6.40 -3.36
N THR A 55 1.82 -6.71 -4.17
CA THR A 55 0.42 -6.88 -3.74
C THR A 55 0.19 -8.10 -2.84
N MET A 56 1.08 -9.11 -2.91
CA MET A 56 0.93 -10.39 -2.21
C MET A 56 -0.45 -11.05 -2.50
N ASN A 57 -0.87 -10.98 -3.77
CA ASN A 57 -2.17 -11.44 -4.29
C ASN A 57 -3.39 -10.78 -3.59
N LYS A 58 -3.24 -9.56 -3.07
CA LYS A 58 -4.32 -8.75 -2.48
C LYS A 58 -4.34 -7.36 -3.11
N ALA A 59 -5.42 -7.04 -3.82
CA ALA A 59 -5.50 -5.83 -4.62
C ALA A 59 -6.06 -4.62 -3.83
N ASP A 60 -6.95 -4.81 -2.86
CA ASP A 60 -7.74 -3.74 -2.24
C ASP A 60 -6.90 -2.55 -1.74
N LEU A 61 -5.80 -2.84 -1.04
CA LEU A 61 -4.89 -1.84 -0.51
C LEU A 61 -4.27 -1.02 -1.64
N VAL A 62 -3.63 -1.70 -2.60
CA VAL A 62 -2.90 -1.06 -3.71
C VAL A 62 -3.86 -0.30 -4.61
N TYR A 63 -5.04 -0.84 -4.85
CA TYR A 63 -6.09 -0.16 -5.60
C TYR A 63 -6.47 1.18 -4.94
N ALA A 64 -6.70 1.19 -3.63
CA ALA A 64 -6.98 2.42 -2.90
C ALA A 64 -5.81 3.43 -2.98
N ILE A 65 -4.56 2.95 -2.87
CA ILE A 65 -3.36 3.81 -3.01
C ILE A 65 -3.26 4.40 -4.42
N CYS A 66 -3.52 3.64 -5.48
CA CYS A 66 -3.54 4.15 -6.85
C CYS A 66 -4.57 5.29 -7.01
N HIS A 67 -5.78 5.12 -6.47
CA HIS A 67 -6.80 6.19 -6.50
C HIS A 67 -6.34 7.45 -5.75
N LEU A 68 -5.68 7.29 -4.59
CA LEU A 68 -5.12 8.42 -3.84
C LEU A 68 -3.99 9.13 -4.61
N ALA A 69 -3.16 8.39 -5.33
CA ALA A 69 -2.12 8.91 -6.21
C ALA A 69 -2.68 9.52 -7.52
N GLY A 70 -4.00 9.55 -7.70
CA GLY A 70 -4.65 10.10 -8.89
C GLY A 70 -4.72 9.14 -10.09
N VAL A 71 -4.23 7.91 -9.94
CA VAL A 71 -4.31 6.85 -10.95
C VAL A 71 -5.68 6.20 -10.87
N LYS A 72 -6.49 6.37 -11.93
CA LYS A 72 -7.86 5.86 -12.00
C LYS A 72 -7.97 4.84 -13.12
N PRO A 73 -8.82 3.82 -12.96
CA PRO A 73 -9.08 2.88 -14.05
C PRO A 73 -9.66 3.63 -15.24
N GLU A 74 -9.24 3.26 -16.45
CA GLU A 74 -9.88 3.77 -17.65
C GLU A 74 -11.33 3.28 -17.69
N ARG A 75 -12.24 4.18 -18.10
CA ARG A 75 -13.70 4.01 -17.99
C ARG A 75 -14.23 2.76 -18.73
N GLY A 76 -13.43 2.11 -19.59
CA GLY A 76 -13.78 0.89 -20.31
C GLY A 76 -13.53 -0.43 -19.56
N GLU A 77 -12.60 -0.49 -18.60
CA GLU A 77 -12.21 -1.76 -17.96
C GLU A 77 -12.98 -2.05 -16.67
N ALA A 78 -13.32 -1.00 -15.90
CA ALA A 78 -14.06 -1.15 -14.64
C ALA A 78 -15.50 -1.67 -14.83
N GLN A 79 -16.07 -1.53 -16.02
CA GLN A 79 -17.41 -2.03 -16.36
C GLN A 79 -17.41 -3.52 -16.72
N ALA A 80 -16.27 -4.08 -17.16
CA ALA A 80 -16.14 -5.49 -17.51
C ALA A 80 -15.98 -6.38 -16.26
N ALA A 81 -15.23 -5.92 -15.26
CA ALA A 81 -14.99 -6.70 -14.04
C ALA A 81 -16.18 -6.75 -13.06
N ALA A 82 -17.15 -5.84 -13.19
CA ALA A 82 -18.38 -5.84 -12.38
C ALA A 82 -19.53 -6.65 -13.02
N ALA A 83 -19.32 -7.18 -14.24
CA ALA A 83 -20.28 -7.94 -15.01
C ALA A 83 -19.98 -9.46 -15.03
N GLU A 84 -18.94 -9.90 -14.32
CA GLU A 84 -18.56 -11.30 -14.08
C GLU A 84 -18.73 -11.64 -12.59
#